data_AF-A0A954RAE3-F1
#
_entry.id   AF-A0A954RAE3-F1
#
_cell.length_a   1.000
_cell.length_b   1.000
_cell.length_c   1.000
_cell.angle_alpha   90.00
_cell.angle_beta   90.00
_cell.angle_gamma   90.00
#
_symmetry.space_group_name_H-M   'P 1'
#
loop_
_entity.id
_entity.type
_entity.pdbx_description
1 polymer ?
#
loop_
_entity_poly.entity_id
_entity_poly.type
_entity_poly.pdbx_seq_one_letter_code
_entity_poly.pdbx_strand_id
1 'polypeptide(L)'
;QFAPGGARPNAVRVNTVFNETSPNGSVPLFLAGMFGNGYFSPAQQATAAGLELDICLAVDRSHSMCFDLSGVDWSYPPGTPRWPDPVAYPPNSTYSRWASLDSAVDLFLDTAADTFKPPRVALVTWGSRIDRTTYEYYITRQTAPAVSNDVGLTNSYNTIKQSIQSRGNNVMLGGTNLSAGLDEAVALLEADQTRPYSRKYVILMTDGQWNEGRDPVLAAQDAARANIVVHTVTFLSRADQSTMAEVAELTGGQHYHADDRDELEQAFVELARTLPVVLTQ
;
A
#
# COMPACT_ATOMS: atom_id res chain seq x y z
N GLN A 1 12.04 -5.44 -19.06
CA GLN A 1 12.87 -5.53 -20.28
C GLN A 1 12.99 -4.14 -20.92
N PHE A 2 14.18 -3.69 -21.32
CA PHE A 2 14.37 -2.40 -22.00
C PHE A 2 13.99 -2.50 -23.48
N ALA A 3 13.27 -1.49 -23.99
CA ALA A 3 12.93 -1.35 -25.40
C ALA A 3 13.35 0.05 -25.90
N PRO A 4 14.27 0.16 -26.89
CA PRO A 4 14.68 1.45 -27.44
C PRO A 4 13.57 2.07 -28.32
N GLY A 5 13.49 3.40 -28.35
CA GLY A 5 12.62 4.13 -29.29
C GLY A 5 11.13 4.14 -28.93
N GLY A 6 10.75 3.75 -27.71
CA GLY A 6 9.36 3.80 -27.26
C GLY A 6 8.81 5.23 -27.17
N ALA A 7 7.52 5.41 -27.44
CA ALA A 7 6.85 6.71 -27.43
C ALA A 7 6.79 7.39 -26.04
N ARG A 8 7.01 6.64 -24.96
CA ARG A 8 7.06 7.11 -23.57
C ARG A 8 8.33 6.58 -22.90
N PRO A 9 9.48 7.25 -23.07
CA PRO A 9 10.75 6.78 -22.52
C PRO A 9 10.75 6.90 -20.98
N ASN A 10 11.09 5.82 -20.29
CA ASN A 10 11.25 5.76 -18.84
C ASN A 10 12.58 5.11 -18.42
N ALA A 11 13.49 4.85 -19.36
CA ALA A 11 14.79 4.26 -19.08
C ALA A 11 15.84 4.73 -20.08
N VAL A 12 17.09 4.77 -19.64
CA VAL A 12 18.28 5.04 -20.45
C VAL A 12 19.19 3.83 -20.35
N ARG A 13 19.68 3.37 -21.50
CA ARG A 13 20.65 2.28 -21.58
C ARG A 13 21.93 2.77 -22.22
N VAL A 14 23.03 2.60 -21.51
CA VAL A 14 24.38 2.85 -22.00
C VAL A 14 24.98 1.53 -22.43
N ASN A 15 25.41 1.45 -23.68
CA ASN A 15 26.14 0.31 -24.23
C ASN A 15 27.58 0.75 -24.45
N THR A 16 28.53 -0.06 -23.99
CA THR A 16 29.96 0.12 -24.26
C THR A 16 30.47 -1.14 -24.94
N VAL A 17 31.17 -0.96 -26.05
CA VAL A 17 31.75 -2.06 -26.84
C VAL A 17 33.12 -1.62 -27.30
N PHE A 18 34.13 -2.47 -27.10
CA PHE A 18 35.49 -2.31 -27.62
C PHE A 18 35.76 -3.44 -28.61
N ASN A 19 35.46 -3.22 -29.89
CA ASN A 19 35.71 -4.16 -30.98
C ASN A 19 36.17 -3.43 -32.26
N GLU A 20 36.42 -4.17 -33.34
CA GLU A 20 36.90 -3.64 -34.63
C GLU A 20 35.97 -2.58 -35.25
N THR A 21 34.69 -2.61 -34.90
CA THR A 21 33.68 -1.65 -35.38
C THR A 21 33.49 -0.45 -34.45
N SER A 22 34.09 -0.48 -33.26
CA SER A 22 33.98 0.60 -32.28
C SER A 22 35.05 1.68 -32.49
N PRO A 23 34.77 2.96 -32.17
CA PRO A 23 35.74 4.05 -32.32
C PRO A 23 37.07 3.83 -31.58
N ASN A 24 37.03 3.09 -30.47
CA ASN A 24 38.19 2.82 -29.62
C ASN A 24 38.92 1.51 -29.96
N GLY A 25 38.39 0.72 -30.90
CA GLY A 25 38.96 -0.58 -31.28
C GLY A 25 38.90 -1.63 -30.18
N SER A 26 39.50 -2.80 -30.44
CA SER A 26 39.70 -3.85 -29.44
C SER A 26 40.87 -3.54 -28.51
N VAL A 27 40.84 -4.04 -27.27
CA VAL A 27 41.89 -3.82 -26.27
C VAL A 27 43.08 -4.75 -26.55
N PRO A 28 44.30 -4.23 -26.81
CA PRO A 28 45.47 -5.07 -27.07
C PRO A 28 45.98 -5.75 -25.78
N LEU A 29 46.35 -7.03 -25.88
CA LEU A 29 46.90 -7.80 -24.76
C LEU A 29 48.44 -7.79 -24.77
N PHE A 30 49.05 -7.54 -23.60
CA PHE A 30 50.51 -7.37 -23.45
C PHE A 30 51.34 -8.63 -23.78
N LEU A 31 50.71 -9.82 -23.82
CA LEU A 31 51.33 -11.13 -24.13
C LEU A 31 50.70 -11.83 -25.34
N ALA A 32 50.10 -11.06 -26.26
CA ALA A 32 49.43 -11.50 -27.49
C ALA A 32 50.17 -12.62 -28.26
N GLY A 33 51.50 -12.52 -28.38
CA GLY A 33 52.33 -13.41 -29.19
C GLY A 33 52.51 -14.83 -28.64
N MET A 34 52.15 -15.09 -27.38
CA MET A 34 52.35 -16.42 -26.77
C MET A 34 51.09 -17.31 -26.84
N PHE A 35 49.91 -16.74 -27.13
CA PHE A 35 48.61 -17.44 -27.02
C PHE A 35 47.68 -17.29 -28.24
N GLY A 36 48.14 -16.65 -29.34
CA GLY A 36 47.41 -16.61 -30.61
C GLY A 36 46.23 -15.64 -30.70
N ASN A 37 45.81 -15.03 -29.59
CA ASN A 37 44.80 -13.97 -29.56
C ASN A 37 45.40 -12.68 -28.99
N GLY A 38 45.56 -11.67 -29.84
CA GLY A 38 46.21 -10.41 -29.47
C GLY A 38 45.32 -9.34 -28.88
N TYR A 39 44.01 -9.60 -28.82
CA TYR A 39 43.00 -8.60 -28.49
C TYR A 39 41.94 -9.17 -27.57
N PHE A 40 41.43 -8.31 -26.70
CA PHE A 40 40.26 -8.53 -25.85
C PHE A 40 39.18 -7.53 -26.27
N SER A 41 37.96 -8.01 -26.47
CA SER A 41 36.85 -7.19 -26.96
C SER A 41 35.67 -7.16 -25.98
N PRO A 42 35.76 -6.38 -24.88
CA PRO A 42 34.70 -6.32 -23.89
C PRO A 42 33.46 -5.61 -24.46
N ALA A 43 32.30 -6.12 -24.08
CA ALA A 43 31.02 -5.44 -24.19
C ALA A 43 30.37 -5.38 -22.82
N GLN A 44 29.87 -4.21 -22.43
CA GLN A 44 29.14 -4.00 -21.19
C GLN A 44 27.89 -3.15 -21.47
N GLN A 45 26.82 -3.41 -20.73
CA GLN A 45 25.56 -2.71 -20.84
C GLN A 45 25.10 -2.32 -19.44
N ALA A 46 24.65 -1.08 -19.28
CA ALA A 46 24.03 -0.59 -18.07
C ALA A 46 22.69 0.07 -18.41
N THR A 47 21.64 -0.19 -17.62
CA THR A 47 20.33 0.44 -17.80
C THR A 47 19.91 1.14 -16.51
N ALA A 48 19.55 2.41 -16.60
CA ALA A 48 18.90 3.15 -15.52
C ALA A 48 17.44 3.39 -15.90
N ALA A 49 16.50 3.03 -15.04
CA ALA A 49 15.06 3.25 -15.26
C ALA A 49 14.49 4.17 -14.19
N GLY A 50 13.63 5.11 -14.60
CA GLY A 50 12.80 5.88 -13.69
C GLY A 50 11.67 5.02 -13.17
N LEU A 51 11.77 4.55 -11.93
CA LEU A 51 10.70 3.83 -11.28
C LEU A 51 9.58 4.80 -10.92
N GLU A 52 8.35 4.52 -11.33
CA GLU A 52 7.17 5.24 -10.89
C GLU A 52 6.35 4.31 -10.00
N LEU A 53 5.82 4.87 -8.92
CA LEU A 53 5.09 4.13 -7.92
C LEU A 53 3.75 4.81 -7.70
N ASP A 54 2.70 3.99 -7.75
CA ASP A 54 1.36 4.38 -7.39
C ASP A 54 0.89 3.42 -6.29
N ILE A 55 0.54 3.99 -5.13
CA ILE A 55 0.20 3.23 -3.92
C ILE A 55 -1.25 3.57 -3.56
N CYS A 56 -2.06 2.56 -3.25
CA CYS A 56 -3.36 2.77 -2.62
C CYS A 56 -3.30 2.30 -1.17
N LEU A 57 -3.54 3.21 -0.23
CA LEU A 57 -3.80 2.87 1.16
C LEU A 57 -5.27 2.40 1.26
N ALA A 58 -5.48 1.12 1.51
CA ALA A 58 -6.80 0.52 1.67
C ALA A 58 -7.00 0.16 3.16
N VAL A 59 -7.64 1.05 3.91
CA VAL A 59 -7.66 0.95 5.38
C VAL A 59 -9.06 0.66 5.94
N ASP A 60 -9.10 -0.23 6.94
CA ASP A 60 -10.31 -0.62 7.65
C ASP A 60 -10.87 0.54 8.48
N ARG A 61 -12.19 0.75 8.38
CA ARG A 61 -12.99 1.71 9.15
C ARG A 61 -14.24 1.07 9.74
N SER A 62 -14.18 -0.23 10.01
CA SER A 62 -15.14 -0.98 10.81
C SER A 62 -15.23 -0.42 12.22
N HIS A 63 -16.24 -0.84 12.98
CA HIS A 63 -16.47 -0.29 14.31
C HIS A 63 -15.35 -0.62 15.31
N SER A 64 -14.59 -1.71 15.12
CA SER A 64 -13.47 -2.05 15.99
C SER A 64 -12.39 -0.98 16.01
N MET A 65 -12.27 -0.17 14.96
CA MET A 65 -11.35 0.96 14.90
C MET A 65 -11.65 2.05 15.95
N CYS A 66 -12.86 2.07 16.54
CA CYS A 66 -13.21 2.93 17.67
C CYS A 66 -12.73 2.41 19.04
N PHE A 67 -12.32 1.15 19.12
CA PHE A 67 -11.93 0.51 20.37
C PHE A 67 -10.56 1.00 20.86
N ASP A 68 -10.27 0.71 22.13
CA ASP A 68 -8.94 0.93 22.68
C ASP A 68 -7.94 -0.14 22.20
N LEU A 69 -6.69 0.01 22.66
CA LEU A 69 -5.58 -0.86 22.28
C LEU A 69 -5.45 -2.12 23.15
N SER A 70 -6.45 -2.44 23.99
CA SER A 70 -6.39 -3.63 24.86
C SER A 70 -6.51 -4.96 24.09
N GLY A 71 -6.90 -4.91 22.82
CA GLY A 71 -7.25 -6.10 22.04
C GLY A 71 -8.55 -6.78 22.51
N VAL A 72 -9.42 -6.08 23.26
CA VAL A 72 -10.73 -6.59 23.70
C VAL A 72 -11.85 -5.92 22.91
N ASP A 73 -12.78 -6.72 22.38
CA ASP A 73 -13.93 -6.21 21.64
C ASP A 73 -14.86 -5.41 22.54
N TRP A 74 -15.41 -4.31 22.01
CA TRP A 74 -16.30 -3.41 22.74
C TRP A 74 -15.63 -2.74 23.96
N SER A 75 -14.29 -2.77 24.03
CA SER A 75 -13.52 -1.95 24.97
C SER A 75 -13.21 -0.61 24.32
N TYR A 76 -13.57 0.48 24.99
CA TYR A 76 -13.45 1.82 24.46
C TYR A 76 -12.49 2.65 25.30
N PRO A 77 -11.81 3.62 24.70
CA PRO A 77 -10.95 4.53 25.42
C PRO A 77 -11.64 5.24 26.61
N PRO A 78 -10.86 5.63 27.64
CA PRO A 78 -11.39 6.42 28.75
C PRO A 78 -12.10 7.69 28.26
N GLY A 79 -13.28 7.96 28.81
CA GLY A 79 -14.09 9.12 28.45
C GLY A 79 -15.08 8.90 27.30
N THR A 80 -15.10 7.73 26.66
CA THR A 80 -16.15 7.38 25.68
C THR A 80 -17.52 7.34 26.36
N PRO A 81 -18.51 8.13 25.90
CA PRO A 81 -19.84 8.12 26.51
C PRO A 81 -20.52 6.75 26.38
N ARG A 82 -21.36 6.42 27.38
CA ARG A 82 -22.10 5.14 27.44
C ARG A 82 -23.56 5.27 27.04
N TRP A 83 -24.06 6.50 26.86
CA TRP A 83 -25.46 6.74 26.48
C TRP A 83 -25.61 7.90 25.47
N PRO A 84 -26.20 7.65 24.27
CA PRO A 84 -26.59 6.33 23.72
C PRO A 84 -25.39 5.37 23.58
N ASP A 85 -25.63 4.16 23.06
CA ASP A 85 -24.60 3.15 22.83
C ASP A 85 -23.28 3.76 22.29
N PRO A 86 -22.09 3.36 22.79
CA PRO A 86 -20.79 3.79 22.28
C PRO A 86 -20.63 3.76 20.75
N VAL A 87 -21.34 2.87 20.04
CA VAL A 87 -21.45 2.84 18.56
C VAL A 87 -21.84 4.17 17.95
N ALA A 88 -22.57 5.01 18.69
CA ALA A 88 -23.04 6.31 18.22
C ALA A 88 -21.96 7.40 18.21
N TYR A 89 -20.74 7.11 18.65
CA TYR A 89 -19.68 8.09 18.78
C TYR A 89 -18.51 7.83 17.81
N PRO A 90 -17.86 8.90 17.33
CA PRO A 90 -16.63 8.78 16.56
C PRO A 90 -15.51 8.16 17.43
N PRO A 91 -14.45 7.61 16.79
CA PRO A 91 -13.30 7.11 17.51
C PRO A 91 -12.67 8.20 18.39
N ASN A 92 -12.14 7.81 19.55
CA ASN A 92 -11.34 8.72 20.37
C ASN A 92 -10.10 9.18 19.58
N SER A 93 -9.84 10.48 19.53
CA SER A 93 -8.77 11.06 18.71
C SER A 93 -7.34 10.77 19.17
N THR A 94 -7.15 10.08 20.30
CA THR A 94 -5.82 9.81 20.86
C THR A 94 -5.58 8.33 21.14
N TYR A 95 -6.57 7.66 21.71
CA TYR A 95 -6.41 6.33 22.31
C TYR A 95 -7.17 5.23 21.56
N SER A 96 -7.83 5.57 20.44
CA SER A 96 -8.47 4.56 19.60
C SER A 96 -7.49 3.89 18.65
N ARG A 97 -7.89 2.75 18.10
CA ARG A 97 -7.15 2.10 17.02
C ARG A 97 -7.08 2.96 15.76
N TRP A 98 -8.14 3.69 15.43
CA TRP A 98 -8.13 4.67 14.33
C TRP A 98 -7.11 5.79 14.56
N ALA A 99 -6.99 6.32 15.78
CA ALA A 99 -5.99 7.34 16.09
C ALA A 99 -4.55 6.83 15.92
N SER A 100 -4.32 5.53 16.16
CA SER A 100 -3.03 4.89 15.92
C SER A 100 -2.76 4.74 14.42
N LEU A 101 -3.77 4.33 13.64
CA LEU A 101 -3.69 4.30 12.18
C LEU A 101 -3.45 5.68 11.57
N ASP A 102 -4.13 6.73 12.06
CA ASP A 102 -3.96 8.12 11.60
C ASP A 102 -2.49 8.56 11.76
N SER A 103 -1.92 8.32 12.94
CA SER A 103 -0.49 8.56 13.21
C SER A 103 0.44 7.78 12.29
N ALA A 104 0.17 6.48 12.07
CA ALA A 104 0.98 5.63 11.21
C ALA A 104 0.93 6.06 9.73
N VAL A 105 -0.24 6.47 9.23
CA VAL A 105 -0.38 6.99 7.87
C VAL A 105 0.32 8.35 7.73
N ASP A 106 0.25 9.22 8.74
CA ASP A 106 0.98 10.49 8.74
C ASP A 106 2.49 10.27 8.56
N LEU A 107 3.06 9.33 9.34
CA LEU A 107 4.47 8.94 9.25
C LEU A 107 4.83 8.26 7.92
N PHE A 108 3.94 7.42 7.38
CA PHE A 108 4.12 6.83 6.05
C PHE A 108 4.25 7.91 4.98
N LEU A 109 3.34 8.89 5.00
CA LEU A 109 3.30 9.95 4.00
C LEU A 109 4.50 10.89 4.12
N ASP A 110 4.94 11.23 5.34
CA ASP A 110 6.16 12.01 5.55
C ASP A 110 7.40 11.26 5.07
N THR A 111 7.50 9.97 5.42
CA THR A 111 8.62 9.13 4.98
C THR A 111 8.63 8.96 3.46
N ALA A 112 7.47 8.81 2.83
CA ALA A 112 7.33 8.71 1.38
C ALA A 112 7.73 10.02 0.66
N ALA A 113 7.44 11.17 1.28
CA ALA A 113 7.78 12.50 0.74
C ALA A 113 9.28 12.74 0.67
N ASP A 114 10.04 12.15 1.58
CA ASP A 114 11.50 12.27 1.68
C ASP A 114 12.26 11.36 0.69
N THR A 115 11.55 10.52 -0.07
CA THR A 115 12.18 9.64 -1.07
C THR A 115 12.64 10.45 -2.30
N PHE A 116 13.69 9.98 -2.99
CA PHE A 116 14.24 10.65 -4.19
C PHE A 116 13.18 10.89 -5.28
N LYS A 117 12.19 9.99 -5.37
CA LYS A 117 11.04 10.12 -6.26
C LYS A 117 9.78 9.67 -5.51
N PRO A 118 9.05 10.62 -4.88
CA PRO A 118 7.86 10.30 -4.11
C PRO A 118 6.79 9.58 -4.94
N PRO A 119 6.14 8.53 -4.39
CA PRO A 119 5.04 7.84 -5.05
C PRO A 119 3.80 8.75 -5.18
N ARG A 120 2.89 8.46 -6.11
CA ARG A 120 1.50 8.93 -5.90
C ARG A 120 0.84 8.00 -4.90
N VAL A 121 0.02 8.57 -4.03
CA VAL A 121 -0.73 7.83 -3.03
C VAL A 121 -2.22 8.12 -3.21
N ALA A 122 -3.06 7.10 -3.08
CA ALA A 122 -4.50 7.16 -3.01
C ALA A 122 -4.98 6.61 -1.66
N LEU A 123 -6.20 6.95 -1.27
CA LEU A 123 -6.84 6.48 -0.04
C LEU A 123 -8.21 5.89 -0.34
N VAL A 124 -8.40 4.65 0.09
CA VAL A 124 -9.67 3.94 0.13
C VAL A 124 -9.94 3.53 1.58
N THR A 125 -11.09 3.89 2.11
CA THR A 125 -11.56 3.38 3.41
C THR A 125 -12.70 2.39 3.23
N TRP A 126 -12.64 1.27 3.94
CA TRP A 126 -13.59 0.17 3.77
C TRP A 126 -14.11 -0.42 5.09
N GLY A 127 -15.27 -1.04 5.03
CA GLY A 127 -15.97 -1.70 6.14
C GLY A 127 -17.25 -2.34 5.60
N SER A 128 -18.28 -2.52 6.42
CA SER A 128 -19.57 -3.03 5.95
C SER A 128 -20.47 -1.96 5.36
N ARG A 129 -21.43 -2.41 4.53
CA ARG A 129 -22.54 -1.55 4.11
C ARG A 129 -23.53 -1.36 5.25
N ILE A 130 -23.79 -0.11 5.61
CA ILE A 130 -24.81 0.28 6.59
C ILE A 130 -26.03 0.84 5.86
N ASP A 131 -27.16 0.16 6.01
CA ASP A 131 -28.45 0.58 5.46
C ASP A 131 -29.54 0.66 6.52
N ARG A 132 -30.75 1.02 6.11
CA ARG A 132 -31.89 1.27 7.02
C ARG A 132 -32.36 0.05 7.82
N THR A 133 -31.84 -1.14 7.53
CA THR A 133 -32.16 -2.41 8.21
C THR A 133 -31.11 -2.84 9.22
N THR A 134 -29.93 -2.20 9.21
CA THR A 134 -28.82 -2.51 10.12
C THR A 134 -29.03 -1.96 11.52
N TYR A 135 -28.46 -2.63 12.54
CA TYR A 135 -28.50 -2.21 13.94
C TYR A 135 -27.97 -0.78 14.11
N GLU A 136 -26.86 -0.50 13.45
CA GLU A 136 -26.14 0.76 13.47
C GLU A 136 -27.03 1.91 12.97
N TYR A 137 -27.85 1.69 11.96
CA TYR A 137 -28.80 2.70 11.49
C TYR A 137 -29.88 3.02 12.53
N TYR A 138 -30.36 2.04 13.29
CA TYR A 138 -31.39 2.29 14.31
C TYR A 138 -30.91 3.24 15.41
N ILE A 139 -29.61 3.18 15.74
CA ILE A 139 -28.99 4.00 16.78
C ILE A 139 -28.50 5.33 16.23
N THR A 140 -27.79 5.31 15.10
CA THR A 140 -27.07 6.48 14.59
C THR A 140 -27.86 7.28 13.56
N ARG A 141 -28.86 6.66 12.91
CA ARG A 141 -29.57 7.17 11.73
C ARG A 141 -28.65 7.45 10.54
N GLN A 142 -27.45 6.88 10.52
CA GLN A 142 -26.48 7.03 9.44
C GLN A 142 -26.44 5.79 8.55
N THR A 143 -26.23 6.02 7.25
CA THR A 143 -25.95 4.97 6.27
C THR A 143 -24.53 5.15 5.75
N ALA A 144 -23.89 4.05 5.36
CA ALA A 144 -22.53 4.07 4.85
C ALA A 144 -22.38 3.02 3.74
N PRO A 145 -21.64 3.32 2.66
CA PRO A 145 -21.25 2.29 1.70
C PRO A 145 -20.23 1.33 2.33
N ALA A 146 -20.00 0.16 1.71
CA ALA A 146 -18.92 -0.74 2.12
C ALA A 146 -17.54 -0.12 1.87
N VAL A 147 -17.39 0.65 0.79
CA VAL A 147 -16.12 1.29 0.38
C VAL A 147 -16.33 2.77 0.09
N SER A 148 -15.27 3.55 0.27
CA SER A 148 -15.19 4.95 -0.12
C SER A 148 -13.83 5.18 -0.78
N ASN A 149 -13.82 5.75 -1.98
CA ASN A 149 -12.62 6.29 -2.61
C ASN A 149 -12.46 7.73 -2.10
N ASP A 150 -11.78 7.87 -0.97
CA ASP A 150 -11.70 9.13 -0.24
C ASP A 150 -10.75 10.13 -0.92
N VAL A 151 -9.66 9.62 -1.52
CA VAL A 151 -8.69 10.43 -2.27
C VAL A 151 -8.12 9.61 -3.44
N GLY A 152 -8.28 10.09 -4.67
CA GLY A 152 -7.61 9.49 -5.84
C GLY A 152 -6.09 9.70 -5.84
N LEU A 153 -5.37 9.01 -6.74
CA LEU A 153 -3.90 9.10 -6.83
C LEU A 153 -3.40 10.55 -6.89
N THR A 154 -2.62 10.96 -5.89
CA THR A 154 -2.12 12.33 -5.74
C THR A 154 -0.69 12.35 -5.20
N ASN A 155 0.02 13.46 -5.45
CA ASN A 155 1.27 13.78 -4.75
C ASN A 155 1.04 14.78 -3.61
N SER A 156 -0.20 15.24 -3.42
CA SER A 156 -0.56 16.18 -2.35
C SER A 156 -0.90 15.40 -1.09
N TYR A 157 0.10 14.95 -0.34
CA TYR A 157 -0.14 14.08 0.82
C TYR A 157 -0.97 14.73 1.93
N ASN A 158 -0.95 16.06 2.02
CA ASN A 158 -1.83 16.81 2.93
C ASN A 158 -3.32 16.53 2.70
N THR A 159 -3.77 16.24 1.47
CA THR A 159 -5.18 15.89 1.23
C THR A 159 -5.54 14.54 1.81
N ILE A 160 -4.58 13.60 1.85
CA ILE A 160 -4.75 12.27 2.45
C ILE A 160 -4.78 12.39 3.97
N LYS A 161 -3.82 13.11 4.55
CA LYS A 161 -3.76 13.40 6.00
C LYS A 161 -5.07 14.03 6.49
N GLN A 162 -5.56 15.06 5.79
CA GLN A 162 -6.83 15.72 6.11
C GLN A 162 -8.03 14.77 5.97
N SER A 163 -8.02 13.87 4.99
CA SER A 163 -9.11 12.92 4.78
C SER A 163 -9.21 11.91 5.92
N ILE A 164 -8.08 11.34 6.37
CA ILE A 164 -8.05 10.41 7.52
C ILE A 164 -8.46 11.11 8.83
N GLN A 165 -7.92 12.31 9.08
CA GLN A 165 -8.30 13.12 10.24
C GLN A 165 -9.80 13.46 10.23
N SER A 166 -10.34 13.85 9.07
CA SER A 166 -11.77 14.12 8.88
C SER A 166 -12.62 12.88 9.14
N ARG A 167 -12.19 11.71 8.66
CA ARG A 167 -12.88 10.45 8.89
C ARG A 167 -12.99 10.11 10.38
N GLY A 168 -11.96 10.43 11.17
CA GLY A 168 -11.96 10.28 12.63
C GLY A 168 -13.00 11.13 13.37
N ASN A 169 -13.59 12.14 12.72
CA ASN A 169 -14.69 12.94 13.30
C ASN A 169 -16.07 12.33 13.06
N ASN A 170 -16.16 11.26 12.27
CA ASN A 170 -17.40 10.58 11.93
C ASN A 170 -17.46 9.21 12.61
N VAL A 171 -18.67 8.70 12.82
CA VAL A 171 -18.86 7.34 13.34
C VAL A 171 -18.28 6.31 12.37
N MET A 172 -17.65 5.28 12.93
CA MET A 172 -17.20 4.09 12.21
C MET A 172 -18.10 2.94 12.61
N LEU A 173 -18.65 2.28 11.60
CA LEU A 173 -19.80 1.38 11.74
C LEU A 173 -19.57 0.14 10.91
N GLY A 174 -20.19 -0.96 11.33
CA GLY A 174 -20.14 -2.22 10.61
C GLY A 174 -18.90 -3.05 10.91
N GLY A 175 -18.79 -4.15 10.17
CA GLY A 175 -17.71 -5.12 10.24
C GLY A 175 -16.65 -4.92 9.15
N THR A 176 -15.90 -6.00 8.93
CA THR A 176 -14.61 -6.02 8.25
C THR A 176 -14.79 -6.72 6.90
N ASN A 177 -15.20 -5.95 5.89
CA ASN A 177 -15.33 -6.41 4.50
C ASN A 177 -14.02 -6.16 3.72
N LEU A 178 -13.01 -6.96 4.05
CA LEU A 178 -11.65 -6.85 3.50
C LEU A 178 -11.64 -6.91 1.96
N SER A 179 -12.38 -7.87 1.39
CA SER A 179 -12.44 -8.05 -0.07
C SER A 179 -12.94 -6.81 -0.80
N ALA A 180 -13.94 -6.10 -0.26
CA ALA A 180 -14.45 -4.88 -0.89
C ALA A 180 -13.38 -3.78 -0.94
N GLY A 181 -12.61 -3.61 0.15
CA GLY A 181 -11.51 -2.65 0.20
C GLY A 181 -10.41 -2.94 -0.82
N LEU A 182 -10.02 -4.22 -0.93
CA LEU A 182 -9.02 -4.63 -1.91
C LEU A 182 -9.52 -4.48 -3.36
N ASP A 183 -10.78 -4.85 -3.62
CA ASP A 183 -11.40 -4.73 -4.95
C ASP A 183 -11.48 -3.27 -5.41
N GLU A 184 -11.88 -2.35 -4.54
CA GLU A 184 -11.91 -0.91 -4.86
C GLU A 184 -10.51 -0.34 -5.07
N ALA A 185 -9.52 -0.76 -4.27
CA ALA A 185 -8.13 -0.34 -4.44
C ALA A 185 -7.54 -0.80 -5.78
N VAL A 186 -7.82 -2.05 -6.19
CA VAL A 186 -7.43 -2.60 -7.50
C VAL A 186 -8.10 -1.80 -8.61
N ALA A 187 -9.42 -1.59 -8.54
CA ALA A 187 -10.15 -0.84 -9.55
C ALA A 187 -9.66 0.60 -9.70
N LEU A 188 -9.37 1.29 -8.59
CA LEU A 188 -8.79 2.63 -8.57
C LEU A 188 -7.44 2.66 -9.30
N LEU A 189 -6.56 1.71 -8.98
CA LEU A 189 -5.24 1.63 -9.57
C LEU A 189 -5.30 1.26 -11.06
N GLU A 190 -6.17 0.33 -11.48
CA GLU A 190 -6.35 -0.04 -12.89
C GLU A 190 -6.93 1.10 -13.75
N ALA A 191 -7.80 1.93 -13.16
CA ALA A 191 -8.39 3.07 -13.85
C ALA A 191 -7.35 4.13 -14.25
N ASP A 192 -6.20 4.21 -13.56
CA ASP A 192 -5.14 5.12 -13.95
C ASP A 192 -4.32 4.61 -15.15
N GLN A 193 -4.41 5.38 -16.24
CA GLN A 193 -3.69 5.16 -17.50
C GLN A 193 -2.62 6.24 -17.75
N THR A 194 -2.41 7.15 -16.80
CA THR A 194 -1.47 8.28 -16.94
C THR A 194 -0.01 7.82 -16.78
N ARG A 195 0.26 6.82 -15.93
CA ARG A 195 1.58 6.20 -15.74
C ARG A 195 1.57 4.71 -16.09
N PRO A 196 1.60 4.32 -17.38
CA PRO A 196 1.42 2.93 -17.81
C PRO A 196 2.55 1.97 -17.37
N TYR A 197 3.68 2.51 -16.90
CA TYR A 197 4.81 1.72 -16.41
C TYR A 197 5.03 1.87 -14.90
N SER A 198 4.10 2.51 -14.18
CA SER A 198 4.19 2.55 -12.72
C SER A 198 4.00 1.15 -12.15
N ARG A 199 4.74 0.86 -11.09
CA ARG A 199 4.38 -0.26 -10.22
C ARG A 199 3.25 0.18 -9.32
N LYS A 200 2.30 -0.73 -9.16
CA LYS A 200 1.07 -0.52 -8.43
C LYS A 200 1.10 -1.37 -7.17
N TYR A 201 0.93 -0.72 -6.03
CA TYR A 201 0.91 -1.36 -4.72
C TYR A 201 -0.39 -1.04 -4.00
N VAL A 202 -0.92 -2.01 -3.27
CA VAL A 202 -1.95 -1.79 -2.25
C VAL A 202 -1.31 -2.03 -0.89
N ILE A 203 -1.53 -1.13 0.06
CA ILE A 203 -1.27 -1.37 1.47
C ILE A 203 -2.63 -1.58 2.12
N LEU A 204 -2.97 -2.83 2.39
CA LEU A 204 -4.23 -3.24 2.98
C LEU A 204 -4.06 -3.38 4.49
N MET A 205 -4.87 -2.67 5.28
CA MET A 205 -4.74 -2.67 6.75
C MET A 205 -6.07 -3.01 7.43
N THR A 206 -6.03 -3.86 8.47
CA THR A 206 -7.18 -4.16 9.35
C THR A 206 -6.76 -4.40 10.81
N ASP A 207 -7.66 -4.10 11.74
CA ASP A 207 -7.57 -4.44 13.17
C ASP A 207 -8.49 -5.62 13.56
N GLY A 208 -9.17 -6.20 12.58
CA GLY A 208 -10.31 -7.09 12.79
C GLY A 208 -10.23 -8.39 12.01
N GLN A 209 -11.23 -9.24 12.27
CA GLN A 209 -11.40 -10.51 11.56
C GLN A 209 -12.31 -10.31 10.36
N TRP A 210 -11.91 -10.85 9.21
CA TRP A 210 -12.78 -10.91 8.05
C TRP A 210 -14.10 -11.61 8.42
N ASN A 211 -15.22 -10.90 8.22
CA ASN A 211 -16.54 -11.38 8.62
C ASN A 211 -17.65 -10.98 7.64
N GLU A 212 -17.32 -10.29 6.55
CA GLU A 212 -18.25 -9.92 5.49
C GLU A 212 -17.56 -9.96 4.12
N GLY A 213 -18.37 -10.14 3.07
CA GLY A 213 -17.89 -10.15 1.70
C GLY A 213 -17.36 -11.52 1.30
N ARG A 214 -16.68 -11.55 0.17
CA ARG A 214 -16.08 -12.77 -0.37
C ARG A 214 -14.73 -13.03 0.28
N ASP A 215 -14.20 -14.21 0.01
CA ASP A 215 -12.87 -14.63 0.42
C ASP A 215 -11.79 -13.60 -0.03
N PRO A 216 -11.02 -13.02 0.91
CA PRO A 216 -9.88 -12.14 0.63
C PRO A 216 -8.85 -12.72 -0.35
N VAL A 217 -8.64 -14.03 -0.34
CA VAL A 217 -7.68 -14.71 -1.23
C VAL A 217 -8.13 -14.60 -2.69
N LEU A 218 -9.44 -14.63 -2.96
CA LEU A 218 -9.96 -14.40 -4.31
C LEU A 218 -9.73 -12.95 -4.76
N ALA A 219 -9.82 -11.96 -3.86
CA ALA A 219 -9.51 -10.58 -4.19
C ALA A 219 -7.99 -10.38 -4.44
N ALA A 220 -7.14 -11.09 -3.70
CA ALA A 220 -5.70 -11.12 -3.94
C ALA A 220 -5.36 -11.73 -5.31
N GLN A 221 -6.07 -12.78 -5.73
CA GLN A 221 -5.90 -13.35 -7.08
C GLN A 221 -6.23 -12.33 -8.17
N ASP A 222 -7.25 -11.51 -7.96
CA ASP A 222 -7.63 -10.45 -8.89
C ASP A 222 -6.54 -9.37 -8.96
N ALA A 223 -5.99 -8.95 -7.81
CA ALA A 223 -4.85 -8.03 -7.73
C ALA A 223 -3.61 -8.58 -8.45
N ALA A 224 -3.27 -9.85 -8.24
CA ALA A 224 -2.14 -10.51 -8.90
C ALA A 224 -2.33 -10.56 -10.43
N ARG A 225 -3.56 -10.85 -10.90
CA ARG A 225 -3.88 -10.82 -12.34
C ARG A 225 -3.76 -9.41 -12.94
N ALA A 226 -3.99 -8.37 -12.14
CA ALA A 226 -3.79 -6.97 -12.52
C ALA A 226 -2.32 -6.50 -12.39
N ASN A 227 -1.39 -7.40 -12.01
CA ASN A 227 0.02 -7.09 -11.73
C ASN A 227 0.17 -6.01 -10.63
N ILE A 228 -0.69 -6.08 -9.60
CA ILE A 228 -0.70 -5.24 -8.42
C ILE A 228 -0.22 -6.08 -7.23
N VAL A 229 0.77 -5.55 -6.51
CA VAL A 229 1.33 -6.21 -5.33
C VAL A 229 0.60 -5.69 -4.08
N VAL A 230 0.18 -6.59 -3.19
CA VAL A 230 -0.57 -6.25 -1.98
C VAL A 230 0.32 -6.49 -0.77
N HIS A 231 0.69 -5.44 -0.07
CA HIS A 231 1.25 -5.53 1.27
C HIS A 231 0.12 -5.47 2.29
N THR A 232 0.21 -6.26 3.35
CA THR A 232 -0.83 -6.36 4.37
C THR A 232 -0.30 -5.92 5.73
N VAL A 233 -1.12 -5.20 6.48
CA VAL A 233 -0.82 -4.79 7.85
C VAL A 233 -1.97 -5.25 8.75
N THR A 234 -1.63 -5.98 9.79
CA THR A 234 -2.58 -6.40 10.84
C THR A 234 -2.27 -5.71 12.13
N PHE A 235 -3.29 -5.21 12.80
CA PHE A 235 -3.14 -4.47 14.05
C PHE A 235 -3.87 -5.16 15.20
N LEU A 236 -3.12 -5.41 16.28
CA LEU A 236 -3.52 -6.17 17.44
C LEU A 236 -3.79 -7.66 17.14
N SER A 237 -3.62 -8.48 18.16
CA SER A 237 -3.64 -9.95 18.07
C SER A 237 -4.90 -10.58 17.48
N ARG A 238 -6.07 -9.90 17.49
CA ARG A 238 -7.32 -10.46 16.94
C ARG A 238 -7.45 -10.36 15.43
N ALA A 239 -6.67 -9.49 14.78
CA ALA A 239 -6.72 -9.34 13.34
C ALA A 239 -6.44 -10.68 12.64
N ASP A 240 -7.04 -10.90 11.47
CA ASP A 240 -6.89 -12.16 10.72
C ASP A 240 -5.51 -12.27 10.04
N GLN A 241 -4.49 -12.59 10.85
CA GLN A 241 -3.10 -12.66 10.42
C GLN A 241 -2.84 -13.74 9.37
N SER A 242 -3.47 -14.91 9.49
CA SER A 242 -3.30 -16.01 8.54
C SER A 242 -3.77 -15.62 7.14
N THR A 243 -4.98 -15.07 7.03
CA THR A 243 -5.54 -14.65 5.74
C THR A 243 -4.74 -13.49 5.16
N MET A 244 -4.32 -12.53 6.00
CA MET A 244 -3.52 -11.38 5.55
C MET A 244 -2.11 -11.78 5.08
N ALA A 245 -1.51 -12.80 5.68
CA ALA A 245 -0.25 -13.38 5.22
C ALA A 245 -0.42 -14.05 3.84
N GLU A 246 -1.49 -14.84 3.66
CA GLU A 246 -1.79 -15.50 2.37
C GLU A 246 -2.05 -14.48 1.26
N VAL A 247 -2.83 -13.42 1.53
CA VAL A 247 -3.07 -12.32 0.58
C VAL A 247 -1.77 -11.65 0.13
N ALA A 248 -0.87 -11.38 1.07
CA ALA A 248 0.43 -10.77 0.74
C ALA A 248 1.30 -11.72 -0.09
N GLU A 249 1.44 -12.97 0.34
CA GLU A 249 2.26 -13.97 -0.36
C GLU A 249 1.80 -14.18 -1.81
N LEU A 250 0.48 -14.31 -2.02
CA LEU A 250 -0.10 -14.59 -3.34
C LEU A 250 0.24 -13.50 -4.37
N THR A 251 0.39 -12.26 -3.93
CA THR A 251 0.69 -11.11 -4.79
C THR A 251 2.17 -10.74 -4.82
N GLY A 252 3.02 -11.46 -4.08
CA GLY A 252 4.45 -11.14 -3.91
C GLY A 252 4.73 -9.97 -2.97
N GLY A 253 3.75 -9.59 -2.14
CA GLY A 253 3.89 -8.58 -1.10
C GLY A 253 4.50 -9.12 0.18
N GLN A 254 4.36 -8.34 1.26
CA GLN A 254 4.82 -8.70 2.61
C GLN A 254 3.71 -8.41 3.60
N HIS A 255 3.61 -9.26 4.63
CA HIS A 255 2.71 -9.08 5.75
C HIS A 255 3.47 -8.51 6.95
N TYR A 256 2.85 -7.51 7.57
CA TYR A 256 3.33 -6.85 8.78
C TYR A 256 2.30 -7.03 9.90
N HIS A 257 2.78 -7.32 11.09
CA HIS A 257 1.96 -7.38 12.29
C HIS A 257 2.45 -6.34 13.29
N ALA A 258 1.50 -5.68 13.97
CA ALA A 258 1.77 -4.73 15.03
C ALA A 258 0.88 -5.06 16.24
N ASP A 259 1.50 -5.31 17.38
CA ASP A 259 0.82 -5.54 18.66
C ASP A 259 0.46 -4.24 19.38
N ASP A 260 1.10 -3.12 19.01
CA ASP A 260 0.86 -1.81 19.58
C ASP A 260 1.03 -0.66 18.56
N ARG A 261 0.81 0.57 19.04
CA ARG A 261 0.90 1.78 18.21
C ARG A 261 2.29 2.00 17.65
N ASP A 262 3.34 1.79 18.43
CA ASP A 262 4.71 2.08 18.03
C ASP A 262 5.14 1.10 16.93
N GLU A 263 4.74 -0.16 17.03
CA GLU A 263 4.95 -1.16 15.98
C GLU A 263 4.14 -0.86 14.71
N LEU A 264 2.91 -0.37 14.85
CA LEU A 264 2.09 0.02 13.70
C LEU A 264 2.74 1.18 12.94
N GLU A 265 3.20 2.19 13.67
CA GLU A 265 3.95 3.32 13.10
C GLU A 265 5.23 2.86 12.40
N GLN A 266 5.99 1.95 13.02
CA GLN A 266 7.20 1.37 12.42
C GLN A 266 6.92 0.58 11.15
N ALA A 267 5.86 -0.24 11.12
CA ALA A 267 5.47 -1.00 9.93
C ALA A 267 5.17 -0.09 8.74
N PHE A 268 4.44 1.00 8.97
CA PHE A 268 4.15 2.00 7.94
C PHE A 268 5.40 2.76 7.48
N VAL A 269 6.31 3.11 8.40
CA VAL A 269 7.61 3.71 8.04
C VAL A 269 8.47 2.75 7.20
N GLU A 270 8.49 1.46 7.55
CA GLU A 270 9.22 0.44 6.79
C GLU A 270 8.65 0.26 5.38
N LEU A 271 7.32 0.19 5.25
CA LEU A 271 6.64 0.15 3.96
C LEU A 271 7.02 1.34 3.07
N ALA A 272 7.02 2.56 3.62
CA ALA A 272 7.41 3.76 2.87
C ALA A 272 8.87 3.72 2.38
N ARG A 273 9.78 3.08 3.13
CA ARG A 273 11.21 2.98 2.78
C ARG A 273 11.52 1.85 1.80
N THR A 274 10.79 0.75 1.86
CA THR A 274 11.09 -0.47 1.11
C THR A 274 10.47 -0.47 -0.29
N LEU A 275 9.25 0.05 -0.45
CA LEU A 275 8.56 0.09 -1.75
C LEU A 275 9.34 0.78 -2.89
N PRO A 276 10.12 1.85 -2.63
CA PRO A 276 10.96 2.47 -3.66
C PRO A 276 12.19 1.68 -4.10
N VAL A 277 12.59 0.64 -3.36
CA VAL A 277 13.83 -0.08 -3.63
C VAL A 277 13.60 -1.16 -4.68
N VAL A 278 14.15 -0.95 -5.87
CA VAL A 278 14.22 -1.96 -6.93
C VAL A 278 15.66 -2.08 -7.39
N LEU A 279 16.24 -3.28 -7.26
CA LEU A 279 17.46 -3.64 -7.98
C LEU A 279 17.08 -4.02 -9.42
N THR A 280 17.38 -3.16 -10.39
CA THR A 280 17.30 -3.54 -11.80
C THR A 280 18.62 -4.20 -12.21
N GLN A 281 18.59 -5.49 -12.52
CA GLN A 281 19.67 -6.20 -13.21
C GLN A 281 19.54 -6.05 -14.73
#